data_AF-A0A7C2U217-F1
#
_entry.id   AF-A0A7C2U217-F1
#
_cell.length_a   1.000
_cell.length_b   1.000
_cell.length_c   1.000
_cell.angle_alpha   90.00
_cell.angle_beta   90.00
_cell.angle_gamma   90.00
#
_symmetry.space_group_name_H-M   'P 1'
#
loop_
_entity.id
_entity.type
_entity.pdbx_description
1 polymer ?
#
loop_
_entity_poly.entity_id
_entity_poly.type
_entity_poly.pdbx_seq_one_letter_code
_entity_poly.pdbx_strand_id
1 'polypeptide(L)'
;MIDAEALQKIQAIIQNGKTFVLTTHVNADADGIGSEIALTHCLRDLGKKAHIFNHSPTPENIEFLDARGDIELYDNGKHGELVRDVDAVFILDISDWERLRDLGKLLRQISVTKICIDHHPLEGRFGDVDVILTE
;
A
#
# COMPACT_ATOMS: atom_id res chain seq x y z
N MET A 1 8.77 -20.02 0.36
CA MET A 1 10.00 -19.23 0.64
C MET A 1 9.82 -17.87 -0.01
N ILE A 2 10.21 -16.79 0.67
CA ILE A 2 10.09 -15.44 0.12
C ILE A 2 11.03 -15.29 -1.09
N ASP A 3 10.55 -14.72 -2.18
CA ASP A 3 11.36 -14.43 -3.38
C ASP A 3 12.42 -13.37 -3.07
N ALA A 4 13.68 -13.78 -3.06
CA ALA A 4 14.82 -12.91 -2.77
C ALA A 4 15.00 -11.81 -3.83
N GLU A 5 14.65 -12.06 -5.09
CA GLU A 5 14.76 -11.06 -6.16
C GLU A 5 13.72 -9.94 -5.95
N ALA A 6 12.49 -10.30 -5.59
CA ALA A 6 11.44 -9.34 -5.26
C ALA A 6 11.85 -8.46 -4.07
N LEU A 7 12.39 -9.07 -3.00
CA LEU A 7 12.88 -8.32 -1.84
C LEU A 7 14.01 -7.34 -2.20
N GLN A 8 14.98 -7.75 -3.02
CA GLN A 8 16.06 -6.88 -3.47
C GLN A 8 15.54 -5.69 -4.28
N LYS A 9 14.54 -5.91 -5.15
CA LYS A 9 13.89 -4.82 -5.90
C LYS A 9 13.19 -3.84 -4.97
N ILE A 10 12.40 -4.33 -4.02
CA ILE A 10 11.71 -3.49 -3.03
C ILE A 10 12.73 -2.68 -2.22
N GLN A 11 13.81 -3.32 -1.75
CA GLN A 11 14.88 -2.65 -1.03
C GLN A 11 15.49 -1.50 -1.86
N ALA A 12 15.80 -1.75 -3.14
CA ALA A 12 16.36 -0.73 -4.01
C ALA A 12 15.38 0.44 -4.26
N ILE A 13 14.09 0.15 -4.41
CA ILE A 13 13.04 1.18 -4.55
C ILE A 13 12.99 2.04 -3.28
N ILE A 14 12.96 1.42 -2.09
CA ILE A 14 12.92 2.15 -0.82
C ILE A 14 14.18 3.01 -0.62
N GLN A 15 15.36 2.46 -0.91
CA GLN A 15 16.63 3.17 -0.73
C GLN A 15 16.70 4.43 -1.60
N ASN A 16 16.33 4.32 -2.89
CA ASN A 16 16.44 5.41 -3.86
C ASN A 16 15.25 6.39 -3.82
N GLY A 17 14.05 5.91 -3.47
CA GLY A 17 12.84 6.73 -3.41
C GLY A 17 12.79 7.62 -2.17
N LYS A 18 11.84 8.56 -2.18
CA LYS A 18 11.63 9.57 -1.12
C LYS A 18 10.20 9.60 -0.63
N THR A 19 9.22 9.33 -1.48
CA THR A 19 7.80 9.45 -1.19
C THR A 19 7.07 8.19 -1.61
N PHE A 20 6.26 7.63 -0.70
CA PHE A 20 5.51 6.41 -0.91
C PHE A 20 4.06 6.59 -0.50
N VAL A 21 3.16 5.87 -1.17
CA VAL A 21 1.77 5.71 -0.76
C VAL A 21 1.54 4.26 -0.38
N LEU A 22 0.71 4.04 0.63
CA LEU A 22 0.25 2.73 1.05
C LEU A 22 -1.28 2.70 0.93
N THR A 23 -1.80 1.54 0.56
CA THR A 23 -3.25 1.29 0.50
C THR A 23 -3.56 -0.19 0.72
N THR A 24 -4.76 -0.46 1.21
CA THR A 24 -5.30 -1.81 1.41
C THR A 24 -6.76 -1.87 0.94
N HIS A 25 -7.42 -3.00 1.16
CA HIS A 25 -8.74 -3.26 0.66
C HIS A 25 -9.84 -2.42 1.32
N VAL A 26 -10.94 -2.23 0.59
CA VAL A 26 -12.22 -1.72 1.13
C VAL A 26 -12.62 -2.53 2.38
N ASN A 27 -13.11 -1.82 3.40
CA ASN A 27 -13.44 -2.37 4.71
C ASN A 27 -12.26 -3.16 5.30
N ALA A 28 -11.09 -2.51 5.32
CA ALA A 28 -9.83 -3.00 5.85
C ALA A 28 -10.02 -3.62 7.25
N ASP A 29 -9.45 -4.80 7.47
CA ASP A 29 -9.40 -5.40 8.79
C ASP A 29 -8.08 -5.04 9.51
N ALA A 30 -7.79 -5.73 10.61
CA ALA A 30 -6.60 -5.46 11.40
C ALA A 30 -5.29 -5.84 10.68
N ASP A 31 -5.31 -6.76 9.72
CA ASP A 31 -4.10 -7.16 9.00
C ASP A 31 -3.69 -6.08 7.99
N GLY A 32 -4.63 -5.69 7.12
CA GLY A 32 -4.43 -4.56 6.21
C GLY A 32 -4.02 -3.26 6.92
N ILE A 33 -4.79 -2.83 7.94
CA ILE A 33 -4.50 -1.60 8.68
C ILE A 33 -3.17 -1.69 9.45
N GLY A 34 -2.94 -2.82 10.14
CA GLY A 34 -1.71 -3.02 10.91
C GLY A 34 -0.48 -3.00 10.01
N SER A 35 -0.56 -3.65 8.85
CA SER A 35 0.51 -3.70 7.85
C SER A 35 0.84 -2.32 7.29
N GLU A 36 -0.17 -1.50 6.96
CA GLU A 36 0.04 -0.13 6.48
C GLU A 36 0.71 0.77 7.52
N ILE A 37 0.24 0.72 8.77
CA ILE A 37 0.78 1.54 9.85
C ILE A 37 2.24 1.15 10.14
N ALA A 38 2.50 -0.15 10.25
CA ALA A 38 3.84 -0.67 10.51
C ALA A 38 4.83 -0.26 9.40
N LEU A 39 4.45 -0.46 8.14
CA LEU A 39 5.32 -0.09 7.01
C LEU A 39 5.49 1.42 6.90
N THR A 40 4.44 2.19 7.13
CA THR A 40 4.50 3.67 7.15
C THR A 40 5.49 4.18 8.20
N HIS A 41 5.45 3.62 9.42
CA HIS A 41 6.39 4.02 10.47
C HIS A 41 7.82 3.62 10.14
N CYS A 42 8.03 2.41 9.62
CA CYS A 42 9.34 1.95 9.14
C CYS A 42 9.91 2.88 8.05
N LEU A 43 9.11 3.25 7.05
CA LEU A 43 9.53 4.18 5.98
C LEU A 43 9.87 5.57 6.53
N ARG A 44 9.08 6.07 7.50
CA ARG A 44 9.33 7.38 8.14
C ARG A 44 10.60 7.36 9.00
N ASP A 45 10.87 6.27 9.71
CA ASP A 45 12.12 6.09 10.48
C ASP A 45 13.35 6.04 9.56
N LEU A 46 13.18 5.61 8.31
CA LEU A 46 14.19 5.69 7.25
C LEU A 46 14.29 7.07 6.57
N GLY A 47 13.58 8.09 7.10
CA GLY A 47 13.59 9.46 6.58
C GLY A 47 12.78 9.66 5.31
N LYS A 48 11.85 8.74 4.99
CA LYS A 48 10.97 8.83 3.81
C LYS A 48 9.65 9.52 4.16
N LYS A 49 8.98 10.07 3.16
CA LYS A 49 7.57 10.48 3.24
C LYS A 49 6.70 9.28 2.91
N ALA A 50 5.75 8.98 3.79
CA ALA A 50 4.81 7.87 3.61
C ALA A 50 3.40 8.32 3.99
N HIS A 51 2.45 8.06 3.10
CA HIS A 51 1.03 8.40 3.23
C HIS A 51 0.19 7.13 3.12
N ILE A 52 -0.85 7.01 3.93
CA ILE A 52 -1.83 5.93 3.81
C ILE A 52 -3.12 6.52 3.25
N PHE A 53 -3.58 5.99 2.12
CA PHE A 53 -4.84 6.39 1.50
C PHE A 53 -5.76 5.19 1.30
N ASN A 54 -6.85 5.17 2.04
CA ASN A 54 -7.81 4.06 2.03
C ASN A 54 -9.18 4.49 1.54
N HIS A 55 -9.91 3.57 0.92
CA HIS A 55 -11.27 3.85 0.47
C HIS A 55 -12.27 3.92 1.63
N SER A 56 -12.16 2.99 2.59
CA SER A 56 -13.05 2.92 3.76
C SER A 56 -12.38 3.57 4.98
N PRO A 57 -13.17 4.09 5.93
CA PRO A 57 -12.62 4.52 7.20
C PRO A 57 -12.12 3.32 8.00
N THR A 58 -11.18 3.56 8.90
CA THR A 58 -10.75 2.60 9.92
C THR A 58 -11.97 2.15 10.74
N PRO A 59 -12.24 0.85 10.89
CA PRO A 59 -13.35 0.37 11.71
C PRO A 59 -13.20 0.77 13.19
N GLU A 60 -14.29 1.19 13.82
CA GLU A 60 -14.33 1.69 15.22
C GLU A 60 -13.69 0.72 16.22
N ASN A 61 -13.90 -0.60 16.03
CA ASN A 61 -13.37 -1.63 16.92
C ASN A 61 -11.84 -1.79 16.85
N ILE A 62 -11.18 -1.20 15.85
CA ILE A 62 -9.72 -1.21 15.67
C ILE A 62 -9.15 0.20 15.46
N GLU A 63 -9.92 1.25 15.76
CA GLU A 63 -9.47 2.64 15.66
C GLU A 63 -8.23 2.92 16.52
N PHE A 64 -8.02 2.16 17.59
CA PHE A 64 -6.83 2.24 18.42
C PHE A 64 -5.53 1.90 17.67
N LEU A 65 -5.58 1.18 16.54
CA LEU A 65 -4.41 0.93 15.70
C LEU A 65 -3.94 2.24 15.05
N ASP A 66 -4.89 3.06 14.58
CA ASP A 66 -4.62 4.37 13.97
C ASP A 66 -4.65 5.52 15.00
N ALA A 67 -4.06 5.31 16.17
CA ALA A 67 -4.05 6.30 17.25
C ALA A 67 -3.36 7.64 16.87
N ARG A 68 -2.62 7.68 15.77
CA ARG A 68 -1.93 8.88 15.25
C ARG A 68 -2.73 9.60 14.16
N GLY A 69 -3.82 9.02 13.66
CA GLY A 69 -4.55 9.54 12.51
C GLY A 69 -3.69 9.58 11.25
N ASP A 70 -2.92 8.50 11.02
CA ASP A 70 -2.06 8.33 9.86
C ASP A 70 -2.85 7.98 8.58
N ILE A 71 -4.08 7.45 8.73
CA ILE A 71 -4.91 7.00 7.61
C ILE A 71 -5.84 8.12 7.14
N GLU A 72 -5.73 8.47 5.86
CA GLU A 72 -6.66 9.41 5.21
C GLU A 72 -7.61 8.68 4.25
N LEU A 73 -8.88 9.10 4.24
CA LEU A 73 -9.84 8.65 3.23
C LEU A 73 -9.42 9.17 1.85
N TYR A 74 -9.28 8.27 0.89
CA TYR A 74 -8.87 8.61 -0.45
C TYR A 74 -9.91 9.49 -1.15
N ASP A 75 -9.45 10.63 -1.67
CA ASP A 75 -10.20 11.54 -2.52
C ASP A 75 -9.32 11.87 -3.74
N ASN A 76 -9.81 11.62 -4.95
CA ASN A 76 -9.00 11.82 -6.16
C ASN A 76 -8.68 13.31 -6.41
N GLY A 77 -9.56 14.24 -6.04
CA GLY A 77 -9.32 15.67 -6.20
C GLY A 77 -8.23 16.19 -5.27
N LYS A 78 -8.11 15.61 -4.07
CA LYS A 78 -7.11 15.98 -3.06
C LYS A 78 -5.79 15.21 -3.20
N HIS A 79 -5.85 13.91 -3.47
CA HIS A 79 -4.70 13.01 -3.39
C HIS A 79 -4.18 12.55 -4.75
N GLY A 80 -4.96 12.69 -5.84
CA GLY A 80 -4.63 12.13 -7.14
C GLY A 80 -3.29 12.59 -7.71
N GLU A 81 -2.97 13.88 -7.62
CA GLU A 81 -1.68 14.41 -8.07
C GLU A 81 -0.52 13.87 -7.24
N LEU A 82 -0.67 13.81 -5.91
CA LEU A 82 0.36 13.22 -5.05
C LEU A 82 0.63 11.75 -5.41
N VAL A 83 -0.44 10.97 -5.63
CA VAL A 83 -0.32 9.55 -6.03
C VAL A 83 0.38 9.39 -7.39
N ARG A 84 0.32 10.37 -8.29
CA ARG A 84 1.04 10.33 -9.58
C ARG A 84 2.53 10.61 -9.46
N ASP A 85 2.92 11.35 -8.43
CA ASP A 85 4.29 11.86 -8.26
C ASP A 85 5.13 11.06 -7.25
N VAL A 86 4.57 10.02 -6.62
CA VAL A 86 5.30 9.16 -5.68
C VAL A 86 6.23 8.18 -6.38
N ASP A 87 7.25 7.71 -5.65
CA ASP A 87 8.23 6.76 -6.18
C ASP A 87 7.66 5.34 -6.30
N ALA A 88 6.77 4.95 -5.38
CA ALA A 88 6.00 3.70 -5.48
C ALA A 88 4.75 3.73 -4.60
N VAL A 89 3.81 2.84 -4.93
CA VAL A 89 2.63 2.53 -4.12
C VAL A 89 2.73 1.10 -3.60
N PHE A 90 2.67 0.93 -2.29
CA PHE A 90 2.51 -0.36 -1.64
C PHE A 90 1.02 -0.69 -1.53
N ILE A 91 0.66 -1.86 -2.03
CA ILE A 91 -0.68 -2.42 -1.93
C ILE A 91 -0.57 -3.62 -1.00
N LEU A 92 -1.20 -3.52 0.16
CA LEU A 92 -1.00 -4.46 1.27
C LEU A 92 -2.26 -5.26 1.53
N ASP A 93 -2.07 -6.56 1.79
CA ASP A 93 -3.15 -7.49 2.17
C ASP A 93 -4.27 -7.60 1.10
N ILE A 94 -3.93 -7.27 -0.14
CA ILE A 94 -4.88 -7.34 -1.24
C ILE A 94 -4.21 -7.44 -2.60
N SER A 95 -4.74 -8.36 -3.41
CA SER A 95 -4.38 -8.56 -4.82
C SER A 95 -5.60 -8.55 -5.75
N ASP A 96 -6.61 -7.74 -5.41
CA ASP A 96 -7.82 -7.48 -6.19
C ASP A 96 -8.04 -5.97 -6.40
N TRP A 97 -8.00 -5.53 -7.66
CA TRP A 97 -8.17 -4.13 -8.05
C TRP A 97 -9.55 -3.57 -7.71
N GLU A 98 -10.60 -4.39 -7.72
CA GLU A 98 -11.95 -3.95 -7.41
C GLU A 98 -12.11 -3.59 -5.92
N ARG A 99 -11.32 -4.24 -5.06
CA ARG A 99 -11.28 -3.95 -3.62
C ARG A 99 -10.55 -2.65 -3.29
N LEU A 100 -9.73 -2.10 -4.21
CA LEU A 100 -9.09 -0.79 -4.09
C LEU A 100 -9.96 0.39 -4.59
N ARG A 101 -11.11 0.09 -5.21
CA ARG A 101 -12.11 1.09 -5.65
C ARG A 101 -11.48 2.20 -6.51
N ASP A 102 -11.74 3.47 -6.20
CA ASP A 102 -11.34 4.60 -7.04
C ASP A 102 -9.83 4.81 -7.07
N LEU A 103 -9.11 4.48 -5.98
CA LEU A 103 -7.66 4.46 -6.00
C LEU A 103 -7.14 3.36 -6.92
N GLY A 104 -7.74 2.16 -6.88
CA GLY A 104 -7.43 1.08 -7.81
C GLY A 104 -7.59 1.47 -9.28
N LYS A 105 -8.69 2.17 -9.62
CA LYS A 105 -8.92 2.70 -10.98
C LYS A 105 -7.81 3.65 -11.41
N LEU A 106 -7.39 4.55 -10.51
CA LEU A 106 -6.28 5.47 -10.77
C LEU A 106 -4.97 4.71 -11.01
N LEU A 107 -4.60 3.82 -10.10
CA LEU A 107 -3.32 3.12 -10.15
C LEU A 107 -3.15 2.33 -11.45
N ARG A 108 -4.23 1.76 -11.99
CA ARG A 108 -4.23 1.05 -13.29
C ARG A 108 -4.00 1.95 -14.50
N GLN A 109 -4.18 3.26 -14.38
CA GLN A 109 -4.05 4.23 -15.47
C GLN A 109 -2.71 4.96 -15.50
N ILE A 110 -1.93 4.88 -14.42
CA ILE A 110 -0.66 5.60 -14.27
C ILE A 110 0.53 4.65 -14.26
N SER A 111 1.73 5.16 -14.54
CA SER A 111 2.96 4.38 -14.64
C SER A 111 3.74 4.26 -13.33
N VAL A 112 3.19 4.74 -12.21
CA VAL A 112 3.82 4.61 -10.88
C VAL A 112 4.01 3.13 -10.54
N THR A 113 5.15 2.79 -9.96
CA THR A 113 5.46 1.40 -9.56
C THR A 113 4.51 0.92 -8.47
N LYS A 114 3.86 -0.24 -8.68
CA LYS A 114 3.01 -0.90 -7.69
C LYS A 114 3.72 -2.10 -7.09
N ILE A 115 3.79 -2.14 -5.77
CA ILE A 115 4.37 -3.23 -5.00
C ILE A 115 3.23 -3.91 -4.26
N CYS A 116 2.99 -5.19 -4.55
CA CYS A 116 2.01 -6.00 -3.82
C CYS A 116 2.71 -6.81 -2.73
N ILE A 117 2.21 -6.74 -1.50
CA ILE A 117 2.60 -7.65 -0.42
C ILE A 117 1.32 -8.23 0.15
N ASP A 118 1.12 -9.52 -0.05
CA ASP A 118 -0.14 -10.19 0.25
C ASP A 118 0.12 -11.63 0.67
N HIS A 119 -0.81 -12.21 1.41
CA HIS A 119 -0.81 -13.61 1.83
C HIS A 119 -1.94 -14.42 1.20
N HIS A 120 -2.86 -13.75 0.50
CA HIS A 120 -3.93 -14.42 -0.24
C HIS A 120 -3.39 -15.10 -1.51
N PRO A 121 -4.04 -16.17 -1.99
CA PRO A 121 -3.71 -16.77 -3.28
C PRO A 121 -3.86 -15.78 -4.43
N LEU A 122 -2.83 -15.70 -5.28
CA LEU A 122 -2.81 -14.86 -6.48
C LEU A 122 -2.71 -15.73 -7.74
N GLU A 123 -3.59 -15.45 -8.71
CA GLU A 123 -3.45 -15.96 -10.07
C GLU A 123 -2.68 -14.95 -10.94
N GLY A 124 -1.45 -15.29 -11.31
CA GLY A 124 -0.63 -14.48 -12.22
C GLY A 124 0.13 -13.37 -11.50
N ARG A 125 0.05 -12.15 -12.03
CA ARG A 125 0.73 -10.96 -11.50
C ARG A 125 -0.28 -9.87 -11.18
N PHE A 126 -0.05 -9.17 -10.08
CA PHE A 126 -0.91 -8.07 -9.65
C PHE A 126 -0.20 -6.72 -9.83
N GLY A 127 0.92 -6.52 -9.14
CA GLY A 127 1.76 -5.33 -9.24
C GLY A 127 2.94 -5.50 -10.21
N ASP A 128 3.82 -4.51 -10.19
CA ASP A 128 5.11 -4.58 -10.88
C ASP A 128 6.12 -5.47 -10.12
N VAL A 129 5.99 -5.50 -8.79
CA VAL A 129 6.71 -6.39 -7.88
C VAL A 129 5.72 -7.01 -6.90
N ASP A 130 5.62 -8.34 -6.89
CA ASP A 130 4.71 -9.09 -6.03
C ASP A 130 5.50 -9.92 -5.01
N VAL A 131 5.14 -9.83 -3.73
CA VAL A 131 5.60 -10.72 -2.66
C VAL A 131 4.37 -11.41 -2.08
N ILE A 132 4.12 -12.63 -2.54
CA ILE A 132 2.95 -13.42 -2.15
C ILE A 132 3.38 -14.62 -1.30
N LEU A 133 2.88 -14.69 -0.07
CA LEU A 133 3.17 -15.78 0.87
C LEU A 133 1.88 -16.43 1.35
N THR A 134 1.43 -17.42 0.60
CA THR A 134 0.27 -18.24 1.01
C THR A 134 0.65 -19.18 2.15
N GLU A 135 -0.25 -19.38 3.09
CA GLU A 135 -0.16 -20.43 4.13
C GLU A 135 -0.10 -21.85 3.55
#